data_AF-A0AAE8IXM8-F1
#
_entry.id   AF-A0AAE8IXM8-F1
#
_cell.length_a   1.000
_cell.length_b   1.000
_cell.length_c   1.000
_cell.angle_alpha   90.00
_cell.angle_beta   90.00
_cell.angle_gamma   90.00
#
_symmetry.space_group_name_H-M   'P 1'
#
loop_
_entity.id
_entity.type
_entity.pdbx_description
1 polymer ?
#
loop_
_entity_poly.entity_id
_entity_poly.type
_entity_poly.pdbx_seq_one_letter_code
_entity_poly.pdbx_strand_id
1 'polypeptide(L)'
;MNISRRGFIMGMPLVMAGCVTHERLDKTSSQPLIDPSYTAMYASIDNEPYPVPAVDLKRVKPQFLRREVDYETKEQPGTIIVDPSARYAYLVGENGRALRYGVGVGKQEAFNFQGEATIARKAEWPGWRPTDNMIAREPERYGPLKDGLPGGSRNPLGPRALYLYRDGRDTYYRLHGTVEPWTIGTMVSSGCIRLLNQDIIDLYRRTPVGTKVVVLPIGSTVT
;
A
#
# COMPACT_ATOMS: atom_id res chain seq x y z
N MET A 1 37.99 40.65 83.62
CA MET A 1 38.17 39.19 83.65
C MET A 1 38.87 38.75 82.37
N ASN A 2 40.03 38.10 82.49
CA ASN A 2 40.85 37.59 81.40
C ASN A 2 40.46 36.13 81.04
N ILE A 3 40.45 35.85 79.73
CA ILE A 3 40.96 34.67 78.99
C ILE A 3 40.59 33.24 79.47
N SER A 4 40.01 32.39 78.59
CA SER A 4 40.72 31.18 78.07
C SER A 4 39.88 30.27 77.13
N ARG A 5 40.48 30.01 75.95
CA ARG A 5 40.61 28.78 75.12
C ARG A 5 39.35 27.97 74.75
N ARG A 6 38.89 28.03 73.49
CA ARG A 6 39.37 27.26 72.30
C ARG A 6 39.45 25.74 72.52
N GLY A 7 38.40 25.03 72.06
CA GLY A 7 38.44 23.65 71.61
C GLY A 7 37.85 23.58 70.20
N PHE A 8 38.69 23.33 69.20
CA PHE A 8 38.31 23.14 67.80
C PHE A 8 38.29 21.64 67.55
N ILE A 9 37.12 21.06 67.26
CA ILE A 9 37.03 19.68 66.75
C ILE A 9 36.56 19.76 65.30
N MET A 10 37.47 19.35 64.43
CA MET A 10 37.35 19.24 62.99
C MET A 10 36.63 17.92 62.68
N GLY A 11 35.43 17.99 62.11
CA GLY A 11 34.69 16.83 61.60
C GLY A 11 34.54 16.94 60.09
N MET A 12 35.31 16.15 59.34
CA MET A 12 35.20 16.01 57.88
C MET A 12 33.85 15.38 57.50
N PRO A 13 33.02 16.00 56.64
CA PRO A 13 31.91 15.29 56.03
C PRO A 13 32.44 14.37 54.92
N LEU A 14 32.25 13.07 55.12
CA LEU A 14 32.45 12.03 54.11
C LEU A 14 31.49 12.30 52.94
N VAL A 15 32.01 12.72 51.79
CA VAL A 15 31.23 12.84 50.55
C VAL A 15 31.09 11.45 49.95
N MET A 16 29.96 10.78 50.22
CA MET A 16 29.59 9.56 49.51
C MET A 16 29.20 9.93 48.08
N ALA A 17 30.09 9.66 47.12
CA ALA A 17 29.80 9.71 45.70
C ALA A 17 28.85 8.55 45.34
N GLY A 18 27.54 8.83 45.32
CA GLY A 18 26.54 7.92 44.77
C GLY A 18 26.71 7.83 43.26
N CYS A 19 27.16 6.68 42.76
CA CYS A 19 27.09 6.37 41.33
C CYS A 19 25.61 6.25 40.96
N VAL A 20 25.04 7.28 40.34
CA VAL A 20 23.73 7.18 39.69
C VAL A 20 23.95 6.49 38.37
N THR A 21 23.68 5.19 38.32
CA THR A 21 23.60 4.43 37.08
C THR A 21 22.41 4.98 36.29
N HIS A 22 22.66 5.86 35.33
CA HIS A 22 21.66 6.18 34.32
C HIS A 22 21.49 4.94 33.45
N GLU A 23 20.44 4.16 33.69
CA GLU A 23 19.96 3.19 32.72
C GLU A 23 19.63 3.97 31.44
N ARG A 24 20.55 3.89 30.48
CA ARG A 24 20.27 4.24 29.10
C ARG A 24 19.22 3.24 28.66
N LEU A 25 17.97 3.67 28.58
CA LEU A 25 16.93 2.93 27.87
C LEU A 25 17.41 2.76 26.43
N ASP A 26 18.06 1.63 26.18
CA ASP A 26 18.30 1.15 24.84
C ASP A 26 16.93 1.02 24.21
N LYS A 27 16.64 1.95 23.30
CA LYS A 27 15.46 1.95 22.46
C LYS A 27 15.65 0.81 21.46
N THR A 28 15.52 -0.42 21.96
CA THR A 28 15.36 -1.61 21.13
C THR A 28 14.12 -1.34 20.31
N SER A 29 14.35 -0.96 19.05
CA SER A 29 13.32 -0.84 18.04
C SER A 29 12.63 -2.20 17.94
N SER A 30 11.59 -2.40 18.74
CA SER A 30 10.66 -3.50 18.54
C SER A 30 10.09 -3.30 17.14
N GLN A 31 10.55 -4.13 16.20
CA GLN A 31 9.84 -4.25 14.94
C GLN A 31 8.39 -4.56 15.30
N PRO A 32 7.41 -3.78 14.80
CA PRO A 32 6.02 -4.02 15.17
C PRO A 32 5.69 -5.46 14.84
N LEU A 33 5.28 -6.22 15.85
CA LEU A 33 4.82 -7.59 15.68
C LEU A 33 3.66 -7.55 14.69
N ILE A 34 3.81 -8.25 13.57
CA ILE A 34 2.74 -8.35 12.58
C ILE A 34 1.66 -9.25 13.19
N ASP A 35 0.44 -8.72 13.30
CA ASP A 35 -0.70 -9.47 13.83
C ASP A 35 -0.91 -10.78 13.04
N PRO A 36 -1.08 -11.94 13.70
CA PRO A 36 -1.29 -13.23 13.04
C PRO A 36 -2.42 -13.24 12.01
N SER A 37 -3.43 -12.38 12.16
CA SER A 37 -4.51 -12.21 11.18
C SER A 37 -4.01 -11.80 9.79
N TYR A 38 -2.96 -10.97 9.70
CA TYR A 38 -2.36 -10.59 8.41
C TYR A 38 -1.62 -11.75 7.76
N THR A 39 -0.99 -12.63 8.55
CA THR A 39 -0.34 -13.83 8.01
C THR A 39 -1.35 -14.73 7.30
N ALA A 40 -2.54 -14.92 7.89
CA ALA A 40 -3.61 -15.68 7.26
C ALA A 40 -4.18 -14.96 6.02
N MET A 41 -4.39 -13.65 6.11
CA MET A 41 -4.92 -12.83 5.00
C MET A 41 -4.03 -12.84 3.75
N TYR A 42 -2.70 -12.88 3.97
CA TYR A 42 -1.70 -12.82 2.92
C TYR A 42 -0.96 -14.15 2.69
N ALA A 43 -1.56 -15.26 3.12
CA ALA A 43 -1.08 -16.60 2.85
C ALA A 43 -1.11 -16.94 1.34
N SER A 44 -0.52 -18.09 0.98
CA SER A 44 -0.61 -18.59 -0.39
C SER A 44 -2.06 -18.94 -0.75
N ILE A 45 -2.41 -18.76 -2.01
CA ILE A 45 -3.69 -19.17 -2.58
C ILE A 45 -3.40 -20.19 -3.66
N ASP A 46 -3.73 -21.45 -3.38
CA ASP A 46 -3.40 -22.60 -4.24
C ASP A 46 -4.61 -23.11 -5.04
N ASN A 47 -5.79 -22.52 -4.87
CA ASN A 47 -7.02 -22.87 -5.59
C ASN A 47 -7.28 -22.00 -6.84
N GLU A 48 -6.23 -21.41 -7.39
CA GLU A 48 -6.24 -20.62 -8.62
C GLU A 48 -5.57 -21.42 -9.76
N PRO A 49 -5.87 -21.13 -11.05
CA PRO A 49 -5.18 -21.76 -12.18
C PRO A 49 -3.66 -21.64 -12.14
N TYR A 50 -3.14 -20.60 -11.49
CA TYR A 50 -1.74 -20.45 -11.16
C TYR A 50 -1.62 -20.14 -9.66
N PRO A 51 -0.73 -20.82 -8.92
CA PRO A 51 -0.55 -20.55 -7.49
C PRO A 51 -0.16 -19.09 -7.22
N VAL A 52 -0.83 -18.47 -6.25
CA VAL A 52 -0.48 -17.13 -5.78
C VAL A 52 0.37 -17.29 -4.52
N PRO A 53 1.66 -16.90 -4.54
CA PRO A 53 2.52 -17.05 -3.38
C PRO A 53 2.08 -16.16 -2.22
N ALA A 54 2.40 -16.59 -1.00
CA ALA A 54 2.26 -15.75 0.18
C ALA A 54 3.08 -14.46 0.05
N VAL A 55 2.59 -13.36 0.62
CA VAL A 55 3.34 -12.10 0.63
C VAL A 55 4.38 -12.15 1.73
N ASP A 56 5.63 -11.83 1.38
CA ASP A 56 6.65 -11.55 2.40
C ASP A 56 6.35 -10.19 3.05
N LEU A 57 5.63 -10.24 4.18
CA LEU A 57 5.17 -9.06 4.91
C LEU A 57 6.31 -8.18 5.44
N LYS A 58 7.56 -8.68 5.49
CA LYS A 58 8.73 -7.85 5.84
C LYS A 58 9.07 -6.83 4.75
N ARG A 59 8.63 -7.08 3.51
CA ARG A 59 8.91 -6.23 2.34
C ARG A 59 7.81 -5.21 2.05
N VAL A 60 6.71 -5.25 2.80
CA VAL A 60 5.57 -4.34 2.66
C VAL A 60 5.37 -3.62 3.99
N LYS A 61 5.31 -2.29 3.98
CA LYS A 61 5.10 -1.55 5.23
C LYS A 61 3.70 -1.87 5.78
N PRO A 62 3.56 -2.18 7.08
CA PRO A 62 2.28 -2.59 7.68
C PRO A 62 1.12 -1.62 7.41
N GLN A 63 1.42 -0.33 7.23
CA GLN A 63 0.39 0.68 6.96
C GLN A 63 -0.39 0.48 5.65
N PHE A 64 0.22 -0.22 4.67
CA PHE A 64 -0.32 -0.54 3.36
C PHE A 64 -1.00 -1.91 3.30
N LEU A 65 -1.02 -2.65 4.41
CA LEU A 65 -1.84 -3.85 4.50
C LEU A 65 -3.33 -3.48 4.58
N ARG A 66 -4.16 -4.34 4.01
CA ARG A 66 -5.59 -4.14 3.89
C ARG A 66 -6.25 -4.12 5.26
N ARG A 67 -7.08 -3.11 5.50
CA ARG A 67 -7.83 -2.98 6.75
C ARG A 67 -9.02 -2.08 6.57
N GLU A 68 -10.01 -2.27 7.43
CA GLU A 68 -11.10 -1.32 7.57
C GLU A 68 -10.64 -0.07 8.30
N VAL A 69 -11.13 1.10 7.88
CA VAL A 69 -10.82 2.41 8.44
C VAL A 69 -12.07 3.27 8.48
N ASP A 70 -12.08 4.26 9.38
CA ASP A 70 -12.99 5.39 9.27
C ASP A 70 -12.70 6.15 7.98
N TYR A 71 -13.73 6.45 7.22
CA TYR A 71 -13.65 7.08 5.92
C TYR A 71 -14.97 7.76 5.57
N GLU A 72 -15.07 9.03 5.94
CA GLU A 72 -16.20 9.88 5.58
C GLU A 72 -16.11 10.29 4.11
N THR A 73 -17.18 10.08 3.37
CA THR A 73 -17.27 10.45 1.94
C THR A 73 -18.71 10.64 1.52
N LYS A 74 -18.91 11.43 0.46
CA LYS A 74 -20.21 11.59 -0.20
C LYS A 74 -20.55 10.44 -1.17
N GLU A 75 -19.57 9.59 -1.47
CA GLU A 75 -19.76 8.46 -2.38
C GLU A 75 -20.58 7.34 -1.72
N GLN A 76 -21.37 6.63 -2.50
CA GLN A 76 -22.23 5.56 -1.99
C GLN A 76 -21.42 4.29 -1.65
N PRO A 77 -21.86 3.47 -0.68
CA PRO A 77 -21.30 2.15 -0.44
C PRO A 77 -21.18 1.32 -1.71
N GLY A 78 -20.06 0.59 -1.85
CA GLY A 78 -19.71 -0.16 -3.05
C GLY A 78 -18.91 0.63 -4.10
N THR A 79 -18.76 1.95 -3.93
CA THR A 79 -17.88 2.79 -4.77
C THR A 79 -16.41 2.50 -4.44
N ILE A 80 -15.55 2.51 -5.46
CA ILE A 80 -14.09 2.50 -5.26
C ILE A 80 -13.57 3.92 -5.37
N ILE A 81 -12.81 4.36 -4.38
CA ILE A 81 -12.05 5.62 -4.45
C ILE A 81 -10.57 5.28 -4.53
N VAL A 82 -9.87 5.80 -5.52
CA VAL A 82 -8.41 5.69 -5.64
C VAL A 82 -7.80 7.02 -5.24
N ASP A 83 -6.89 6.98 -4.27
CA ASP A 83 -6.05 8.10 -3.88
C ASP A 83 -4.59 7.82 -4.26
N PRO A 84 -4.15 8.26 -5.45
CA PRO A 84 -2.78 8.08 -5.88
C PRO A 84 -1.75 8.78 -4.97
N SER A 85 -2.13 9.88 -4.30
CA SER A 85 -1.22 10.67 -3.45
C SER A 85 -0.92 9.95 -2.14
N ALA A 86 -1.96 9.42 -1.49
CA ALA A 86 -1.84 8.62 -0.27
C ALA A 86 -1.38 7.18 -0.55
N ARG A 87 -1.51 6.72 -1.80
CA ARG A 87 -1.20 5.36 -2.27
C ARG A 87 -2.14 4.34 -1.63
N TYR A 88 -3.42 4.67 -1.65
CA TYR A 88 -4.50 3.77 -1.23
C TYR A 88 -5.60 3.69 -2.28
N ALA A 89 -6.29 2.54 -2.29
CA ALA A 89 -7.63 2.42 -2.83
C ALA A 89 -8.59 2.10 -1.67
N TYR A 90 -9.82 2.58 -1.76
CA TYR A 90 -10.85 2.41 -0.75
C TYR A 90 -12.08 1.81 -1.42
N LEU A 91 -12.60 0.72 -0.87
CA LEU A 91 -13.95 0.26 -1.16
C LEU A 91 -14.87 0.82 -0.09
N VAL A 92 -15.73 1.77 -0.47
CA VAL A 92 -16.64 2.46 0.44
C VAL A 92 -17.62 1.46 1.03
N GLY A 93 -17.73 1.45 2.35
CA GLY A 93 -18.70 0.67 3.12
C GLY A 93 -19.80 1.55 3.69
N GLU A 94 -20.59 0.97 4.59
CA GLU A 94 -21.64 1.70 5.31
C GLU A 94 -21.08 2.41 6.56
N ASN A 95 -21.88 3.30 7.15
CA ASN A 95 -21.60 3.92 8.46
C ASN A 95 -20.26 4.68 8.55
N GLY A 96 -19.85 5.38 7.48
CA GLY A 96 -18.61 6.15 7.47
C GLY A 96 -17.35 5.28 7.48
N ARG A 97 -17.44 4.04 6.98
CA ARG A 97 -16.33 3.08 6.94
C ARG A 97 -15.91 2.77 5.51
N ALA A 98 -14.66 2.37 5.32
CA ALA A 98 -14.18 1.80 4.06
C ALA A 98 -13.16 0.70 4.29
N LEU A 99 -13.13 -0.28 3.38
CA LEU A 99 -12.03 -1.22 3.29
C LEU A 99 -10.91 -0.59 2.48
N ARG A 100 -9.78 -0.31 3.13
CA ARG A 100 -8.62 0.35 2.52
C ARG A 100 -7.58 -0.68 2.10
N TYR A 101 -7.06 -0.52 0.88
CA TYR A 101 -6.02 -1.34 0.27
C TYR A 101 -4.80 -0.47 -0.01
N GLY A 102 -3.60 -0.94 0.31
CA GLY A 102 -2.37 -0.29 -0.15
C GLY A 102 -2.16 -0.50 -1.65
N VAL A 103 -1.70 0.54 -2.35
CA VAL A 103 -1.43 0.45 -3.79
C VAL A 103 -0.03 0.93 -4.15
N GLY A 104 0.52 0.35 -5.22
CA GLY A 104 1.62 0.95 -5.99
C GLY A 104 1.04 1.76 -7.14
N VAL A 105 1.63 2.92 -7.42
CA VAL A 105 1.08 3.89 -8.36
C VAL A 105 2.07 4.15 -9.49
N GLY A 106 1.63 3.97 -10.74
CA GLY A 106 2.40 4.45 -11.90
C GLY A 106 2.36 5.95 -11.99
N LYS A 107 3.54 6.59 -12.02
CA LYS A 107 3.68 8.04 -12.10
C LYS A 107 2.90 8.61 -13.28
N GLN A 108 3.03 8.02 -14.45
CA GLN A 108 2.38 8.51 -15.67
C GLN A 108 0.87 8.38 -15.58
N GLU A 109 0.40 7.20 -15.18
CA GLU A 109 -1.01 6.90 -15.10
C GLU A 109 -1.71 7.76 -14.03
N ALA A 110 -1.03 8.05 -12.92
CA ALA A 110 -1.54 8.95 -11.90
C ALA A 110 -1.81 10.38 -12.39
N PHE A 111 -1.10 10.83 -13.44
CA PHE A 111 -1.36 12.12 -14.09
C PHE A 111 -2.29 12.00 -15.30
N ASN A 112 -2.37 10.83 -15.94
CA ASN A 112 -3.13 10.63 -17.17
C ASN A 112 -4.65 10.52 -16.94
N PHE A 113 -5.10 10.18 -15.72
CA PHE A 113 -6.52 10.02 -15.44
C PHE A 113 -6.90 10.45 -14.02
N GLN A 114 -7.95 11.25 -13.93
CA GLN A 114 -8.64 11.62 -12.69
C GLN A 114 -10.15 11.76 -12.96
N GLY A 115 -10.95 11.71 -11.89
CA GLY A 115 -12.41 11.81 -11.92
C GLY A 115 -13.12 10.46 -11.96
N GLU A 116 -14.37 10.46 -12.41
CA GLU A 116 -15.25 9.29 -12.35
C GLU A 116 -15.03 8.33 -13.52
N ALA A 117 -15.18 7.03 -13.25
CA ALA A 117 -15.18 5.94 -14.21
C ALA A 117 -16.07 4.80 -13.70
N THR A 118 -16.23 3.78 -14.52
CA THR A 118 -16.95 2.55 -14.19
C THR A 118 -16.10 1.34 -14.53
N ILE A 119 -16.19 0.29 -13.72
CA ILE A 119 -15.64 -1.02 -14.08
C ILE A 119 -16.54 -1.62 -15.16
N ALA A 120 -16.19 -1.47 -16.44
CA ALA A 120 -16.96 -2.06 -17.55
C ALA A 120 -16.46 -3.46 -17.93
N ARG A 121 -15.22 -3.79 -17.59
CA ARG A 121 -14.65 -5.12 -17.83
C ARG A 121 -13.80 -5.58 -16.66
N LYS A 122 -13.86 -6.89 -16.42
CA LYS A 122 -13.11 -7.62 -15.41
C LYS A 122 -12.45 -8.82 -16.08
N ALA A 123 -11.23 -9.16 -15.66
CA ALA A 123 -10.54 -10.34 -16.15
C ALA A 123 -9.79 -11.07 -15.05
N GLU A 124 -9.84 -12.40 -15.12
CA GLU A 124 -8.99 -13.30 -14.35
C GLU A 124 -7.78 -13.69 -15.20
N TRP A 125 -6.60 -13.69 -14.59
CA TRP A 125 -5.31 -13.96 -15.24
C TRP A 125 -5.20 -13.28 -16.61
N PRO A 126 -5.35 -11.94 -16.68
CA PRO A 126 -5.39 -11.23 -17.95
C PRO A 126 -4.06 -11.34 -18.70
N GLY A 127 -4.15 -11.39 -20.03
CA GLY A 127 -3.02 -11.06 -20.90
C GLY A 127 -2.62 -9.60 -20.73
N TRP A 128 -1.35 -9.30 -21.01
CA TRP A 128 -0.80 -7.95 -20.92
C TRP A 128 0.03 -7.62 -22.15
N ARG A 129 -0.10 -6.40 -22.66
CA ARG A 129 0.75 -5.87 -23.72
C ARG A 129 1.21 -4.47 -23.31
N PRO A 130 2.51 -4.13 -23.46
CA PRO A 130 2.96 -2.76 -23.26
C PRO A 130 2.30 -1.84 -24.28
N THR A 131 2.03 -0.59 -23.89
CA THR A 131 1.51 0.41 -24.83
C THR A 131 2.60 0.85 -25.80
N ASP A 132 2.22 1.42 -26.95
CA ASP A 132 3.19 1.90 -27.94
C ASP A 132 4.11 2.99 -27.35
N ASN A 133 3.59 3.82 -26.43
CA ASN A 133 4.39 4.81 -25.71
C ASN A 133 5.42 4.14 -24.76
N MET A 134 5.03 3.06 -24.07
CA MET A 134 5.99 2.30 -23.26
C MET A 134 7.12 1.73 -24.14
N ILE A 135 6.76 1.12 -25.28
CA ILE A 135 7.75 0.58 -26.24
C ILE A 135 8.66 1.68 -26.77
N ALA A 136 8.11 2.83 -27.16
CA ALA A 136 8.90 3.95 -27.67
C ALA A 136 9.91 4.50 -26.65
N ARG A 137 9.55 4.52 -25.36
CA ARG A 137 10.41 5.05 -24.30
C ARG A 137 11.51 4.08 -23.86
N GLU A 138 11.19 2.81 -23.69
CA GLU A 138 12.13 1.78 -23.23
C GLU A 138 12.10 0.58 -24.21
N PRO A 139 12.57 0.77 -25.47
CA PRO A 139 12.43 -0.23 -26.54
C PRO A 139 13.19 -1.52 -26.25
N GLU A 140 14.35 -1.45 -25.60
CA GLU A 140 15.09 -2.65 -25.21
C GLU A 140 14.33 -3.49 -24.18
N ARG A 141 13.58 -2.84 -23.29
CA ARG A 141 12.81 -3.51 -22.23
C ARG A 141 11.47 -4.03 -22.72
N TYR A 142 10.73 -3.23 -23.48
CA TYR A 142 9.34 -3.54 -23.88
C TYR A 142 9.20 -4.01 -25.32
N GLY A 143 10.18 -3.73 -26.19
CA GLY A 143 10.18 -4.18 -27.58
C GLY A 143 10.05 -5.70 -27.73
N PRO A 144 10.79 -6.52 -26.95
CA PRO A 144 10.60 -7.98 -26.95
C PRO A 144 9.21 -8.44 -26.50
N LEU A 145 8.45 -7.57 -25.82
CA LEU A 145 7.13 -7.84 -25.26
C LEU A 145 6.00 -7.22 -26.11
N LYS A 146 6.32 -6.68 -27.28
CA LYS A 146 5.35 -5.96 -28.13
C LYS A 146 4.15 -6.81 -28.49
N ASP A 147 4.31 -8.12 -28.68
CA ASP A 147 3.22 -9.02 -29.05
C ASP A 147 2.38 -9.48 -27.84
N GLY A 148 2.76 -9.02 -26.65
CA GLY A 148 2.09 -9.27 -25.40
C GLY A 148 2.59 -10.53 -24.68
N LEU A 149 2.11 -10.67 -23.45
CA LEU A 149 2.29 -11.82 -22.59
C LEU A 149 0.92 -12.45 -22.34
N PRO A 150 0.81 -13.78 -22.38
CA PRO A 150 -0.39 -14.47 -21.95
C PRO A 150 -0.62 -14.26 -20.44
N GLY A 151 -1.82 -14.61 -19.97
CA GLY A 151 -2.10 -14.71 -18.54
C GLY A 151 -1.16 -15.71 -17.85
N GLY A 152 -0.85 -15.46 -16.58
CA GLY A 152 -0.08 -16.40 -15.76
C GLY A 152 0.68 -15.74 -14.62
N SER A 153 1.36 -16.58 -13.83
CA SER A 153 2.08 -16.17 -12.61
C SER A 153 3.20 -15.14 -12.82
N ARG A 154 3.71 -15.01 -14.05
CA ARG A 154 4.75 -14.03 -14.43
C ARG A 154 4.19 -12.77 -15.10
N ASN A 155 2.87 -12.70 -15.32
CA ASN A 155 2.26 -11.56 -15.97
C ASN A 155 2.25 -10.34 -15.02
N PRO A 156 2.67 -9.14 -15.45
CA PRO A 156 2.75 -7.96 -14.59
C PRO A 156 1.38 -7.47 -14.08
N LEU A 157 0.27 -7.91 -14.68
CA LEU A 157 -1.08 -7.61 -14.18
C LEU A 157 -1.54 -8.53 -13.03
N GLY A 158 -0.78 -9.60 -12.73
CA GLY A 158 -1.12 -10.54 -11.68
C GLY A 158 -2.43 -11.32 -11.95
N PRO A 159 -3.12 -11.80 -10.89
CA PRO A 159 -4.23 -12.73 -11.02
C PRO A 159 -5.54 -12.09 -11.48
N ARG A 160 -5.71 -10.77 -11.33
CA ARG A 160 -6.97 -10.07 -11.60
C ARG A 160 -6.69 -8.66 -12.12
N ALA A 161 -7.56 -8.17 -13.00
CA ALA A 161 -7.59 -6.77 -13.41
C ALA A 161 -9.02 -6.24 -13.57
N LEU A 162 -9.21 -5.01 -13.13
CA LEU A 162 -10.42 -4.19 -13.26
C LEU A 162 -10.12 -3.09 -14.28
N TYR A 163 -10.92 -3.01 -15.35
CA TYR A 163 -10.70 -2.10 -16.46
C TYR A 163 -11.70 -0.94 -16.37
N LEU A 164 -11.16 0.28 -16.28
CA LEU A 164 -11.93 1.48 -16.03
C LEU A 164 -12.34 2.12 -17.36
N TYR A 165 -13.63 2.39 -17.48
CA TYR A 165 -14.21 3.01 -18.66
C TYR A 165 -14.86 4.34 -18.26
N ARG A 166 -14.84 5.29 -19.18
CA ARG A 166 -15.59 6.55 -19.09
C ARG A 166 -16.32 6.75 -20.41
N ASP A 167 -17.61 7.05 -20.34
CA ASP A 167 -18.47 7.28 -21.52
C ASP A 167 -18.38 6.16 -22.56
N GLY A 168 -18.35 4.91 -22.09
CA GLY A 168 -18.25 3.72 -22.93
C GLY A 168 -16.86 3.45 -23.55
N ARG A 169 -15.83 4.24 -23.21
CA ARG A 169 -14.46 4.10 -23.75
C ARG A 169 -13.48 3.64 -22.68
N ASP A 170 -12.56 2.75 -23.05
CA ASP A 170 -11.46 2.31 -22.19
C ASP A 170 -10.54 3.50 -21.89
N THR A 171 -10.32 3.77 -20.61
CA THR A 171 -9.42 4.83 -20.15
C THR A 171 -7.95 4.41 -20.19
N TYR A 172 -7.68 3.13 -20.49
CA TYR A 172 -6.41 2.43 -20.29
C TYR A 172 -5.94 2.40 -18.83
N TYR A 173 -6.75 2.89 -17.90
CA TYR A 173 -6.50 2.83 -16.46
C TYR A 173 -7.05 1.56 -15.86
N ARG A 174 -6.29 0.95 -14.94
CA ARG A 174 -6.60 -0.37 -14.38
C ARG A 174 -6.22 -0.45 -12.92
N LEU A 175 -7.03 -1.15 -12.14
CA LEU A 175 -6.61 -1.72 -10.86
C LEU A 175 -6.26 -3.18 -11.11
N HIS A 176 -5.05 -3.60 -10.76
CA HIS A 176 -4.57 -4.94 -11.06
C HIS A 176 -3.62 -5.47 -9.98
N GLY A 177 -3.31 -6.76 -10.01
CA GLY A 177 -2.33 -7.38 -9.13
C GLY A 177 -0.89 -7.03 -9.49
N THR A 178 0.09 -7.69 -8.88
CA THR A 178 1.49 -7.48 -9.22
C THR A 178 2.34 -8.68 -8.88
N VAL A 179 3.39 -8.91 -9.66
CA VAL A 179 4.47 -9.86 -9.33
C VAL A 179 5.56 -9.21 -8.47
N GLU A 180 5.45 -7.90 -8.20
CA GLU A 180 6.43 -7.09 -7.47
C GLU A 180 5.79 -6.48 -6.20
N PRO A 181 5.46 -7.28 -5.16
CA PRO A 181 4.73 -6.80 -3.98
C PRO A 181 5.47 -5.70 -3.19
N TRP A 182 6.80 -5.62 -3.31
CA TRP A 182 7.61 -4.58 -2.68
C TRP A 182 7.39 -3.18 -3.28
N THR A 183 6.64 -3.06 -4.40
CA THR A 183 6.28 -1.76 -5.01
C THR A 183 5.06 -1.12 -4.36
N ILE A 184 4.33 -1.84 -3.52
CA ILE A 184 3.15 -1.31 -2.82
C ILE A 184 3.57 -0.19 -1.87
N GLY A 185 2.85 0.93 -1.95
CA GLY A 185 3.20 2.15 -1.21
C GLY A 185 4.30 2.99 -1.86
N THR A 186 4.66 2.73 -3.12
CA THR A 186 5.64 3.50 -3.89
C THR A 186 5.06 4.09 -5.19
N MET A 187 5.79 5.02 -5.80
CA MET A 187 5.51 5.60 -7.12
C MET A 187 6.51 5.02 -8.15
N VAL A 188 6.05 4.19 -9.07
CA VAL A 188 6.87 3.55 -10.12
C VAL A 188 6.76 4.29 -11.46
N SER A 189 7.68 4.06 -12.41
CA SER A 189 7.71 4.86 -13.66
C SER A 189 6.49 4.67 -14.56
N SER A 190 5.90 3.48 -14.59
CA SER A 190 4.79 3.10 -15.46
C SER A 190 3.89 2.03 -14.86
N GLY A 191 2.69 1.86 -15.40
CA GLY A 191 1.66 0.90 -15.02
C GLY A 191 0.70 1.45 -13.97
N CYS A 192 -0.61 1.31 -14.19
CA CYS A 192 -1.71 1.96 -13.49
C CYS A 192 -1.69 1.86 -11.94
N ILE A 193 -2.57 1.04 -11.36
CA ILE A 193 -2.71 0.88 -9.91
C ILE A 193 -2.50 -0.59 -9.56
N ARG A 194 -1.40 -0.86 -8.86
CA ARG A 194 -0.97 -2.20 -8.44
C ARG A 194 -1.43 -2.48 -7.03
N LEU A 195 -2.06 -3.61 -6.80
CA LEU A 195 -2.43 -4.13 -5.50
C LEU A 195 -1.64 -5.42 -5.22
N LEU A 196 -1.52 -5.80 -3.95
CA LEU A 196 -1.12 -7.17 -3.61
C LEU A 196 -2.10 -8.16 -4.25
N ASN A 197 -1.62 -9.35 -4.59
CA ASN A 197 -2.43 -10.32 -5.33
C ASN A 197 -3.68 -10.77 -4.54
N GLN A 198 -3.52 -10.99 -3.25
CA GLN A 198 -4.63 -11.30 -2.32
C GLN A 198 -5.64 -10.16 -2.23
N ASP A 199 -5.17 -8.91 -2.36
CA ASP A 199 -6.00 -7.71 -2.28
C ASP A 199 -6.77 -7.45 -3.57
N ILE A 200 -6.16 -7.62 -4.74
CA ILE A 200 -6.91 -7.51 -5.99
C ILE A 200 -7.91 -8.66 -6.15
N ILE A 201 -7.61 -9.87 -5.65
CA ILE A 201 -8.57 -10.99 -5.66
C ILE A 201 -9.78 -10.66 -4.78
N ASP A 202 -9.54 -10.12 -3.58
CA ASP A 202 -10.62 -9.68 -2.68
C ASP A 202 -11.46 -8.56 -3.30
N LEU A 203 -10.82 -7.48 -3.77
CA LEU A 203 -11.51 -6.35 -4.40
C LEU A 203 -12.30 -6.79 -5.64
N TYR A 204 -11.72 -7.65 -6.47
CA TYR A 204 -12.37 -8.21 -7.65
C TYR A 204 -13.64 -8.99 -7.29
N ARG A 205 -13.64 -9.78 -6.22
CA ARG A 205 -14.83 -10.53 -5.80
C ARG A 205 -15.95 -9.61 -5.29
N ARG A 206 -15.59 -8.51 -4.62
CA ARG A 206 -16.54 -7.56 -4.02
C ARG A 206 -17.19 -6.59 -5.01
N THR A 207 -16.57 -6.38 -6.17
CA THR A 207 -16.96 -5.30 -7.09
C THR A 207 -17.52 -5.84 -8.41
N PRO A 208 -18.83 -5.77 -8.67
CA PRO A 208 -19.41 -6.20 -9.94
C PRO A 208 -19.00 -5.28 -11.11
N VAL A 209 -19.25 -5.73 -12.35
CA VAL A 209 -19.26 -4.83 -13.50
C VAL A 209 -20.35 -3.78 -13.28
N GLY A 210 -20.05 -2.52 -13.58
CA GLY A 210 -20.92 -1.37 -13.27
C GLY A 210 -20.52 -0.62 -12.00
N THR A 211 -19.59 -1.14 -11.19
CA THR A 211 -19.09 -0.42 -10.01
C THR A 211 -18.49 0.94 -10.39
N LYS A 212 -18.93 1.99 -9.69
CA LYS A 212 -18.37 3.35 -9.79
C LYS A 212 -16.95 3.36 -9.22
N VAL A 213 -16.05 4.05 -9.92
CA VAL A 213 -14.69 4.32 -9.48
C VAL A 213 -14.44 5.83 -9.56
N VAL A 214 -13.87 6.40 -8.51
CA VAL A 214 -13.45 7.81 -8.47
C VAL A 214 -11.94 7.85 -8.27
N VAL A 215 -11.20 8.44 -9.22
CA VAL A 215 -9.75 8.62 -9.10
C VAL A 215 -9.45 10.06 -8.71
N LEU A 216 -8.86 10.24 -7.54
CA LEU A 216 -8.53 11.57 -7.02
C LEU A 216 -7.33 12.18 -7.77
N PRO A 217 -7.27 13.52 -7.91
CA PRO A 217 -6.11 14.20 -8.47
C PRO A 217 -4.87 14.00 -7.59
N ILE A 218 -3.70 13.92 -8.22
CA ILE A 218 -2.43 14.02 -7.49
C ILE A 218 -2.35 15.38 -6.77
N GLY A 219 -1.94 15.37 -5.49
CA GLY A 219 -1.82 16.57 -4.66
C GLY A 219 -3.11 17.02 -3.98
N SER A 220 -4.23 16.33 -4.21
CA SER A 220 -5.45 16.55 -3.41
C SER A 220 -5.36 15.78 -2.10
N THR A 221 -5.75 16.42 -1.00
CA THR A 221 -6.09 15.74 0.26
C THR A 221 -7.60 15.53 0.30
N VAL A 222 -8.04 14.32 0.65
CA VAL A 222 -9.44 14.09 1.06
C VAL A 222 -9.67 14.97 2.30
N THR A 223 -10.63 15.90 2.19
CA THR A 223 -11.09 16.73 3.31
C THR A 223 -12.24 16.05 4.01
#